data_AF-A0A8H3LDC2-F1
#
_entry.id   AF-A0A8H3LDC2-F1
#
_cell.length_a   1.000
_cell.length_b   1.000
_cell.length_c   1.000
_cell.angle_alpha   90.00
_cell.angle_beta   90.00
_cell.angle_gamma   90.00
#
_symmetry.space_group_name_H-M   'P 1'
#
loop_
_entity.id
_entity.type
_entity.pdbx_description
1 polymer ?
#
loop_
_entity_poly.entity_id
_entity_poly.type
_entity_poly.pdbx_seq_one_letter_code
_entity_poly.pdbx_strand_id
1 'polypeptide(L)'
;MIPMVSDAFKLQSYKVIQLNPANPPRPALQATDKNSFAYITAKKRWPEILEKVIDDIYKTTNSLGSLEVDKIQEGKRIADSLTELKYQIQQKRPLIPIDTSGAPDIGTYNYVLNTYFNGENWYSATWLFAECYLYRRIHSTLAETRYWRSYDPYFRQKEDSFRASFATIIEIAKRIDELISVPNMNADNRDRETDGIVFHELAQISLWGNATDLSMLTNLSFDEVKELQSSGTKHMEESEKNILVNDLAKVWEWILKCHNARIDLILDNAGFELYGDLVFADWIVQSGYAREVHLHAKPIPWFVSDTTRRDFDWLFQTLQSDDFFSFTSELEKLSLKKLASRWQSYIVNSQWIFTEDYFWTSPYSYWHLAEQAPDLYADLCKSQLVIFKGDLNYRKLVYDCKWETTVPFKEAIGPLTSLKGAPPILTMRTGKSDLFVGLEKGVEEKLNTVDEGWMYSGKYAVIQFSERT
;
A
#
# COMPACT_ATOMS: atom_id res chain seq x y z
N MET A 1 -13.19 72.28 19.24
CA MET A 1 -12.39 71.93 18.06
C MET A 1 -11.55 70.72 18.45
N ILE A 2 -12.10 69.52 18.22
CA ILE A 2 -11.51 68.23 18.64
C ILE A 2 -10.86 67.63 17.37
N PRO A 3 -9.57 67.29 17.37
CA PRO A 3 -8.95 66.70 16.18
C PRO A 3 -9.27 65.20 16.10
N MET A 4 -9.76 64.79 14.93
CA MET A 4 -9.87 63.38 14.54
C MET A 4 -8.49 62.76 14.44
N VAL A 5 -8.26 61.67 15.19
CA VAL A 5 -7.16 60.74 14.96
C VAL A 5 -7.76 59.54 14.23
N SER A 6 -7.38 59.35 12.96
CA SER A 6 -7.74 58.15 12.21
C SER A 6 -6.76 57.03 12.56
N ASP A 7 -7.25 56.01 13.27
CA ASP A 7 -6.51 54.77 13.46
C ASP A 7 -6.45 54.00 12.14
N ALA A 8 -5.24 53.99 11.56
CA ALA A 8 -4.90 53.14 10.43
C ALA A 8 -4.76 51.69 10.93
N PHE A 9 -5.83 50.90 10.81
CA PHE A 9 -5.77 49.44 10.89
C PHE A 9 -4.89 48.91 9.76
N LYS A 10 -3.64 48.53 10.08
CA LYS A 10 -2.82 47.66 9.24
C LYS A 10 -3.42 46.26 9.27
N LEU A 11 -4.22 45.92 8.26
CA LEU A 11 -4.53 44.53 7.93
C LEU A 11 -3.23 43.82 7.55
N GLN A 12 -2.66 43.05 8.48
CA GLN A 12 -1.67 42.03 8.16
C GLN A 12 -2.36 41.02 7.24
N SER A 13 -1.99 41.03 5.96
CA SER A 13 -2.34 39.98 5.02
C SER A 13 -1.66 38.69 5.49
N TYR A 14 -2.38 37.85 6.23
CA TYR A 14 -2.00 36.45 6.40
C TYR A 14 -1.94 35.86 4.98
N LYS A 15 -0.74 35.62 4.46
CA LYS A 15 -0.59 34.75 3.28
C LYS A 15 -1.17 33.41 3.71
N VAL A 16 -2.33 33.05 3.16
CA VAL A 16 -2.81 31.67 3.21
C VAL A 16 -1.71 30.86 2.54
N ILE A 17 -0.95 30.14 3.36
CA ILE A 17 0.12 29.27 2.87
C ILE A 17 -0.59 28.16 2.08
N GLN A 18 -0.46 28.18 0.75
CA GLN A 18 -1.05 27.16 -0.11
C GLN A 18 -0.31 25.83 0.11
N LEU A 19 -1.03 24.82 0.60
CA LEU A 19 -0.50 23.47 0.79
C LEU A 19 -0.03 22.91 -0.56
N ASN A 20 1.20 22.39 -0.60
CA ASN A 20 1.81 21.82 -1.80
C ASN A 20 2.87 20.79 -1.42
N PRO A 21 3.41 19.98 -2.36
CA PRO A 21 4.34 18.90 -2.04
C PRO A 21 5.57 19.29 -1.20
N ALA A 22 6.06 20.54 -1.31
CA ALA A 22 7.20 21.04 -0.51
C ALA A 22 6.78 21.73 0.80
N ASN A 23 5.51 22.10 0.92
CA ASN A 23 4.96 22.76 2.10
C ASN A 23 3.67 22.06 2.56
N PRO A 24 3.82 20.96 3.32
CA PRO A 24 2.70 20.18 3.85
C PRO A 24 2.08 20.81 5.12
N PRO A 25 0.96 20.27 5.66
CA PRO A 25 0.24 20.86 6.81
C PRO A 25 1.02 20.88 8.14
N ARG A 26 2.09 20.10 8.23
CA ARG A 26 3.03 20.01 9.36
C ARG A 26 4.45 19.92 8.78
N PRO A 27 5.51 20.06 9.59
CA PRO A 27 6.88 19.90 9.08
C PRO A 27 7.05 18.55 8.36
N ALA A 28 7.55 18.58 7.13
CA ALA A 28 7.75 17.38 6.32
C ALA A 28 8.79 16.45 6.96
N LEU A 29 8.63 15.13 6.77
CA LEU A 29 9.76 14.23 6.91
C LEU A 29 10.75 14.50 5.77
N GLN A 30 12.02 14.65 6.13
CA GLN A 30 13.13 14.91 5.22
C GLN A 30 14.34 14.10 5.68
N ALA A 31 15.18 13.74 4.73
CA ALA A 31 16.43 13.04 5.01
C ALA A 31 17.56 14.00 5.43
N THR A 32 17.28 15.22 5.89
CA THR A 32 18.27 16.12 6.49
C THR A 32 18.55 15.79 7.96
N ASP A 33 17.57 15.20 8.64
CA ASP A 33 17.62 14.84 10.06
C ASP A 33 18.34 13.50 10.26
N LYS A 34 19.57 13.53 10.78
CA LYS A 34 20.42 12.32 10.90
C LYS A 34 19.84 11.22 11.79
N ASN A 35 18.89 11.55 12.65
CA ASN A 35 18.25 10.63 13.58
C ASN A 35 16.94 10.04 13.03
N SER A 36 16.46 10.52 11.87
CA SER A 36 15.23 10.01 11.27
C SER A 36 15.48 8.75 10.45
N PHE A 37 14.46 7.90 10.36
CA PHE A 37 14.45 6.79 9.43
C PHE A 37 14.45 7.26 7.96
N ALA A 38 13.94 8.46 7.66
CA ALA A 38 14.11 9.08 6.34
C ALA A 38 15.60 9.23 5.96
N TYR A 39 16.46 9.69 6.88
CA TYR A 39 17.91 9.77 6.64
C TYR A 39 18.55 8.40 6.49
N ILE A 40 18.19 7.42 7.33
CA ILE A 40 18.67 6.04 7.21
C ILE A 40 18.29 5.47 5.83
N THR A 41 17.04 5.70 5.42
CA THR A 41 16.50 5.25 4.14
C THR A 41 17.27 5.87 2.97
N ALA A 42 17.46 7.20 2.96
CA ALA A 42 18.20 7.88 1.90
C ALA A 42 19.69 7.51 1.85
N LYS A 43 20.32 7.34 3.01
CA LYS A 43 21.76 7.05 3.12
C LYS A 43 22.11 5.61 2.81
N LYS A 44 21.26 4.66 3.21
CA LYS A 44 21.56 3.23 3.16
C LYS A 44 20.61 2.48 2.23
N ARG A 45 19.31 2.59 2.45
CA ARG A 45 18.31 1.73 1.78
C ARG A 45 18.15 2.06 0.29
N TRP A 46 18.10 3.33 -0.11
CA TRP A 46 18.00 3.70 -1.53
C TRP A 46 19.20 3.21 -2.35
N PRO A 47 20.47 3.39 -1.90
CA PRO A 47 21.61 2.76 -2.55
C PRO A 47 21.51 1.23 -2.64
N GLU A 48 21.10 0.55 -1.56
CA GLU A 48 20.93 -0.92 -1.54
C GLU A 48 19.84 -1.40 -2.51
N ILE A 49 18.75 -0.63 -2.67
CA ILE A 49 17.69 -0.92 -3.65
C ILE A 49 18.28 -0.83 -5.07
N LEU A 50 19.02 0.24 -5.38
CA LEU A 50 19.66 0.40 -6.69
C LEU A 50 20.69 -0.71 -6.96
N GLU A 51 21.48 -1.10 -5.96
CA GLU A 51 22.40 -2.25 -6.07
C GLU A 51 21.66 -3.54 -6.46
N LYS A 52 20.54 -3.85 -5.78
CA LYS A 52 19.73 -5.03 -6.10
C LYS A 52 19.16 -4.99 -7.52
N VAL A 53 18.69 -3.83 -7.97
CA VAL A 53 18.19 -3.63 -9.35
C VAL A 53 19.31 -3.85 -10.36
N ILE A 54 20.49 -3.27 -10.11
CA ILE A 54 21.68 -3.42 -10.97
C ILE A 54 22.09 -4.90 -11.05
N ASP A 55 22.16 -5.59 -9.91
CA ASP A 55 22.47 -7.01 -9.83
C ASP A 55 21.45 -7.86 -10.59
N ASP A 56 20.16 -7.55 -10.49
CA ASP A 56 19.09 -8.26 -11.19
C ASP A 56 19.17 -8.08 -12.72
N ILE A 57 19.51 -6.86 -13.19
CA ILE A 57 19.78 -6.58 -14.60
C ILE A 57 21.00 -7.36 -15.09
N TYR A 58 22.09 -7.41 -14.32
CA TYR A 58 23.27 -8.19 -14.70
C TYR A 58 22.98 -9.69 -14.72
N LYS A 59 22.25 -10.22 -13.73
CA LYS A 59 21.81 -11.62 -13.73
C LYS A 59 21.02 -11.96 -14.98
N THR A 60 20.06 -11.12 -15.35
CA THR A 60 19.28 -11.29 -16.59
C THR A 60 20.18 -11.21 -17.81
N THR A 61 21.01 -10.18 -17.91
CA THR A 61 21.91 -9.96 -19.05
C THR A 61 22.86 -11.14 -19.26
N ASN A 62 23.40 -11.72 -18.18
CA ASN A 62 24.30 -12.87 -18.24
C ASN A 62 23.60 -14.19 -18.60
N SER A 63 22.27 -14.25 -18.48
CA SER A 63 21.46 -15.40 -18.91
C SER A 63 21.05 -15.35 -20.38
N LEU A 64 21.26 -14.22 -21.07
CA LEU A 64 20.89 -14.04 -22.47
C LEU A 64 21.84 -14.82 -23.40
N GLY A 65 21.29 -15.25 -24.55
CA GLY A 65 22.08 -15.94 -25.57
C GLY A 65 23.07 -15.00 -26.27
N SER A 66 24.17 -15.54 -26.81
CA SER A 66 25.21 -14.75 -27.50
C SER A 66 24.71 -13.98 -28.74
N LEU A 67 23.53 -14.33 -29.26
CA LEU A 67 22.87 -13.65 -30.38
C LEU A 67 22.06 -12.42 -29.96
N GLU A 68 21.77 -12.22 -28.66
CA GLU A 68 21.00 -11.08 -28.14
C GLU A 68 21.89 -9.85 -27.86
N VAL A 69 22.83 -9.55 -28.76
CA VAL A 69 23.89 -8.54 -28.56
C VAL A 69 23.33 -7.16 -28.17
N ASP A 70 22.31 -6.68 -28.89
CA ASP A 70 21.73 -5.34 -28.64
C ASP A 70 21.05 -5.27 -27.26
N LYS A 71 20.35 -6.34 -26.86
CA LYS A 71 19.68 -6.43 -25.56
C LYS A 71 20.70 -6.49 -24.42
N ILE A 72 21.81 -7.19 -24.63
CA ILE A 72 22.93 -7.24 -23.67
C ILE A 72 23.58 -5.86 -23.51
N GLN A 73 23.85 -5.16 -24.62
CA GLN A 73 24.42 -3.81 -24.58
C GLN A 73 23.47 -2.80 -23.92
N GLU A 74 22.18 -2.91 -24.17
CA GLU A 74 21.14 -2.11 -23.52
C GLU A 74 21.11 -2.36 -22.01
N GLY A 75 21.15 -3.64 -21.57
CA GLY A 75 21.22 -4.02 -20.15
C GLY A 75 22.42 -3.40 -19.43
N LYS A 76 23.60 -3.42 -20.08
CA LYS A 76 24.82 -2.77 -19.53
C LYS A 76 24.64 -1.25 -19.37
N ARG A 77 24.08 -0.57 -20.38
CA ARG A 77 23.81 0.87 -20.31
C ARG A 77 22.82 1.24 -19.20
N ILE A 78 21.78 0.41 -18.99
CA ILE A 78 20.84 0.60 -17.88
C ILE A 78 21.59 0.49 -16.54
N ALA A 79 22.42 -0.54 -16.37
CA ALA A 79 23.21 -0.70 -15.14
C ALA A 79 24.16 0.48 -14.87
N ASP A 80 24.80 1.01 -15.92
CA ASP A 80 25.65 2.21 -15.81
C ASP A 80 24.84 3.45 -15.38
N SER A 81 23.68 3.70 -15.99
CA SER A 81 22.78 4.80 -15.63
C SER A 81 22.27 4.70 -14.19
N LEU A 82 21.94 3.49 -13.72
CA LEU A 82 21.51 3.28 -12.34
C LEU A 82 22.67 3.42 -11.34
N THR A 83 23.90 3.06 -11.74
CA THR A 83 25.11 3.30 -10.95
C THR A 83 25.36 4.79 -10.78
N GLU A 84 25.17 5.58 -11.84
CA GLU A 84 25.26 7.03 -11.77
C GLU A 84 24.15 7.63 -10.89
N LEU A 85 22.90 7.15 -11.01
CA LEU A 85 21.80 7.57 -10.12
C LEU A 85 22.13 7.32 -8.64
N LYS A 86 22.70 6.15 -8.33
CA LYS A 86 23.16 5.80 -6.98
C LYS A 86 24.24 6.76 -6.50
N TYR A 87 25.22 7.09 -7.34
CA TYR A 87 26.25 8.07 -7.03
C TYR A 87 25.65 9.46 -6.76
N GLN A 88 24.67 9.89 -7.56
CA GLN A 88 23.96 11.16 -7.36
C GLN A 88 23.30 11.26 -5.98
N ILE A 89 22.63 10.18 -5.53
CA ILE A 89 22.02 10.10 -4.19
C ILE A 89 23.09 10.19 -3.10
N GLN A 90 24.16 9.38 -3.20
CA GLN A 90 25.22 9.33 -2.20
C GLN A 90 25.97 10.67 -2.05
N GLN A 91 26.16 11.38 -3.17
CA GLN A 91 26.81 12.70 -3.18
C GLN A 91 25.84 13.86 -2.95
N LYS A 92 24.56 13.58 -2.64
CA LYS A 92 23.51 14.59 -2.42
C LYS A 92 23.41 15.60 -3.56
N ARG A 93 23.55 15.12 -4.80
CA ARG A 93 23.44 15.96 -6.00
C ARG A 93 22.02 16.56 -6.08
N PRO A 94 21.87 17.76 -6.67
CA PRO A 94 20.55 18.33 -6.94
C PRO A 94 19.66 17.38 -7.75
N LEU A 95 18.36 17.44 -7.48
CA LEU A 95 17.36 16.74 -8.29
C LEU A 95 17.26 17.41 -9.66
N ILE A 96 17.10 16.62 -10.72
CA ILE A 96 17.07 17.10 -12.11
C ILE A 96 15.78 16.67 -12.80
N PRO A 97 15.31 17.38 -13.84
CA PRO A 97 14.17 16.92 -14.62
C PRO A 97 14.37 15.50 -15.17
N ILE A 98 13.28 14.74 -15.24
CA ILE A 98 13.24 13.44 -15.90
C ILE A 98 13.10 13.67 -17.40
N ASP A 99 13.91 12.98 -18.20
CA ASP A 99 13.83 13.06 -19.66
C ASP A 99 12.44 12.59 -20.16
N THR A 100 11.94 13.26 -21.19
CA THR A 100 10.57 13.05 -21.68
C THR A 100 10.49 11.77 -22.53
N SER A 101 10.19 10.63 -21.92
CA SER A 101 9.99 9.36 -22.61
C SER A 101 8.55 9.13 -23.14
N GLY A 102 7.68 10.14 -23.04
CA GLY A 102 6.31 10.11 -23.56
C GLY A 102 5.25 9.55 -22.60
N ALA A 103 5.63 9.07 -21.41
CA ALA A 103 4.67 8.68 -20.37
C ALA A 103 3.95 9.92 -19.78
N PRO A 104 2.63 9.84 -19.52
CA PRO A 104 1.82 11.01 -19.17
C PRO A 104 2.18 11.62 -17.80
N ASP A 105 2.78 10.83 -16.90
CA ASP A 105 3.11 11.23 -15.54
C ASP A 105 4.43 12.00 -15.40
N ILE A 106 5.31 11.95 -16.41
CA ILE A 106 6.61 12.67 -16.40
C ILE A 106 6.39 14.18 -16.31
N GLY A 107 5.38 14.68 -17.04
CA GLY A 107 5.00 16.10 -17.00
C GLY A 107 4.69 16.55 -15.57
N THR A 108 3.96 15.73 -14.82
CA THR A 108 3.64 15.97 -13.40
C THR A 108 4.89 16.02 -12.54
N TYR A 109 5.80 15.04 -12.67
CA TYR A 109 7.05 15.03 -11.91
C TYR A 109 7.92 16.25 -12.19
N ASN A 110 8.09 16.61 -13.46
CA ASN A 110 8.88 17.77 -13.85
C ASN A 110 8.23 19.09 -13.40
N TYR A 111 6.90 19.18 -13.46
CA TYR A 111 6.16 20.32 -12.91
C TYR A 111 6.37 20.46 -11.41
N VAL A 112 6.17 19.39 -10.63
CA VAL A 112 6.34 19.41 -9.17
C VAL A 112 7.78 19.73 -8.79
N LEU A 113 8.75 19.11 -9.47
CA LEU A 113 10.17 19.37 -9.26
C LEU A 113 10.51 20.85 -9.49
N ASN A 114 10.18 21.39 -10.67
CA ASN A 114 10.56 22.75 -11.05
C ASN A 114 9.82 23.82 -10.24
N THR A 115 8.59 23.53 -9.81
CA THR A 115 7.76 24.50 -9.08
C THR A 115 8.08 24.51 -7.58
N TYR A 116 8.28 23.34 -6.97
CA TYR A 116 8.32 23.21 -5.51
C TYR A 116 9.67 22.75 -4.96
N PHE A 117 10.51 22.11 -5.77
CA PHE A 117 11.79 21.51 -5.35
C PHE A 117 12.98 21.99 -6.18
N ASN A 118 12.87 23.18 -6.81
CA ASN A 118 13.95 23.73 -7.61
C ASN A 118 15.19 24.01 -6.74
N GLY A 119 16.32 23.42 -7.10
CA GLY A 119 17.57 23.52 -6.34
C GLY A 119 17.68 22.60 -5.12
N GLU A 120 16.62 21.86 -4.80
CA GLU A 120 16.65 20.84 -3.75
C GLU A 120 17.45 19.59 -4.20
N ASN A 121 17.95 18.82 -3.24
CA ASN A 121 18.64 17.56 -3.48
C ASN A 121 17.89 16.39 -2.84
N TRP A 122 18.40 15.17 -3.04
CA TRP A 122 17.85 13.92 -2.49
C TRP A 122 17.59 13.92 -0.98
N TYR A 123 18.28 14.75 -0.20
CA TYR A 123 18.16 14.80 1.25
C TYR A 123 17.25 15.94 1.72
N SER A 124 17.21 17.06 0.98
CA SER A 124 16.49 18.28 1.35
C SER A 124 15.09 18.38 0.74
N ALA A 125 14.78 17.67 -0.34
CA ALA A 125 13.40 17.47 -0.75
C ALA A 125 12.60 16.68 0.32
N THR A 126 11.28 16.76 0.29
CA THR A 126 10.43 15.94 1.18
C THR A 126 10.67 14.46 0.90
N TRP A 127 10.64 13.65 1.97
CA TRP A 127 10.97 12.23 1.86
C TRP A 127 10.04 11.51 0.89
N LEU A 128 8.73 11.74 0.98
CA LEU A 128 7.74 11.25 0.02
C LEU A 128 8.09 11.59 -1.43
N PHE A 129 8.39 12.86 -1.73
CA PHE A 129 8.73 13.27 -3.10
C PHE A 129 10.00 12.58 -3.60
N ALA A 130 11.08 12.63 -2.81
CA ALA A 130 12.37 12.09 -3.20
C ALA A 130 12.30 10.56 -3.45
N GLU A 131 11.53 9.84 -2.63
CA GLU A 131 11.36 8.40 -2.77
C GLU A 131 10.49 8.03 -3.97
N CYS A 132 9.35 8.70 -4.18
CA CYS A 132 8.55 8.52 -5.40
C CYS A 132 9.39 8.84 -6.66
N TYR A 133 10.15 9.93 -6.62
CA TYR A 133 11.04 10.33 -7.70
C TYR A 133 12.15 9.30 -7.99
N LEU A 134 12.71 8.63 -6.96
CA LEU A 134 13.66 7.53 -7.12
C LEU A 134 13.08 6.41 -8.00
N TYR A 135 11.93 5.85 -7.62
CA TYR A 135 11.32 4.75 -8.36
C TYR A 135 10.91 5.18 -9.76
N ARG A 136 10.47 6.44 -9.92
CA ARG A 136 10.16 6.98 -11.24
C ARG A 136 11.40 7.12 -12.13
N ARG A 137 12.55 7.52 -11.59
CA ARG A 137 13.85 7.58 -12.30
C ARG A 137 14.35 6.18 -12.69
N ILE A 138 14.21 5.19 -11.81
CA ILE A 138 14.53 3.79 -12.13
C ILE A 138 13.67 3.33 -13.32
N HIS A 139 12.35 3.54 -13.24
CA HIS A 139 11.44 3.14 -14.31
C HIS A 139 11.72 3.89 -15.63
N SER A 140 12.02 5.19 -15.61
CA SER A 140 12.40 5.93 -16.83
C SER A 140 13.62 5.33 -17.53
N THR A 141 14.65 4.96 -16.76
CA THR A 141 15.87 4.34 -17.31
C THR A 141 15.55 3.07 -18.10
N LEU A 142 14.53 2.32 -17.71
CA LEU A 142 14.06 1.11 -18.40
C LEU A 142 13.12 1.46 -19.56
N ALA A 143 12.15 2.35 -19.34
CA ALA A 143 11.08 2.68 -20.28
C ALA A 143 11.59 3.31 -21.59
N GLU A 144 12.72 4.01 -21.55
CA GLU A 144 13.36 4.65 -22.73
C GLU A 144 14.00 3.64 -23.68
N THR A 145 14.11 2.38 -23.27
CA THR A 145 14.87 1.39 -24.00
C THR A 145 13.99 0.54 -24.93
N ARG A 146 14.59 -0.25 -25.81
CA ARG A 146 13.85 -1.06 -26.79
C ARG A 146 13.43 -2.41 -26.22
N TYR A 147 14.34 -3.10 -25.54
CA TYR A 147 14.17 -4.49 -25.11
C TYR A 147 13.83 -4.63 -23.62
N TRP A 148 14.10 -3.59 -22.81
CA TRP A 148 13.91 -3.63 -21.35
C TRP A 148 12.75 -2.75 -20.85
N ARG A 149 12.02 -2.06 -21.73
CA ARG A 149 10.91 -1.16 -21.36
C ARG A 149 9.82 -1.74 -20.47
N SER A 150 9.56 -3.04 -20.59
CA SER A 150 8.56 -3.77 -19.80
C SER A 150 9.20 -4.69 -18.77
N TYR A 151 10.51 -4.56 -18.56
CA TYR A 151 11.24 -5.33 -17.57
C TYR A 151 10.92 -4.81 -16.17
N ASP A 152 10.56 -5.74 -15.29
CA ASP A 152 10.37 -5.45 -13.87
C ASP A 152 11.57 -6.02 -13.11
N PRO A 153 12.48 -5.16 -12.60
CA PRO A 153 13.67 -5.61 -11.89
C PRO A 153 13.39 -6.14 -10.48
N TYR A 154 12.15 -6.05 -10.01
CA TYR A 154 11.76 -6.53 -8.69
C TYR A 154 11.00 -7.86 -8.75
N PHE A 155 10.63 -8.32 -9.95
CA PHE A 155 9.78 -9.48 -10.14
C PHE A 155 10.34 -10.76 -9.50
N ARG A 156 11.65 -11.02 -9.63
CA ARG A 156 12.28 -12.19 -8.99
C ARG A 156 12.13 -12.18 -7.47
N GLN A 157 12.33 -11.02 -6.85
CA GLN A 157 12.17 -10.88 -5.41
C GLN A 157 10.71 -11.07 -4.98
N LYS A 158 9.74 -10.59 -5.78
CA LYS A 158 8.31 -10.81 -5.53
C LYS A 158 7.95 -12.30 -5.62
N GLU A 159 8.44 -12.99 -6.65
CA GLU A 159 8.26 -14.43 -6.82
C GLU A 159 8.88 -15.21 -5.64
N ASP A 160 10.14 -14.93 -5.28
CA ASP A 160 10.83 -15.59 -4.17
C ASP A 160 10.08 -15.41 -2.84
N SER A 161 9.56 -14.20 -2.59
CA SER A 161 8.75 -13.93 -1.40
C SER A 161 7.43 -14.69 -1.40
N PHE A 162 6.79 -14.89 -2.56
CA PHE A 162 5.58 -15.70 -2.65
C PHE A 162 5.88 -17.18 -2.42
N ARG A 163 7.00 -17.68 -2.98
CA ARG A 163 7.49 -19.05 -2.76
C ARG A 163 7.75 -19.36 -1.30
N ALA A 164 8.27 -18.40 -0.55
CA ALA A 164 8.51 -18.54 0.88
C ALA A 164 7.22 -18.76 1.70
N SER A 165 6.04 -18.39 1.19
CA SER A 165 4.76 -18.48 1.88
C SER A 165 3.87 -19.64 1.40
N PHE A 166 4.42 -20.62 0.69
CA PHE A 166 3.63 -21.71 0.08
C PHE A 166 2.77 -22.51 1.04
N ALA A 167 3.33 -22.95 2.18
CA ALA A 167 2.57 -23.72 3.16
C ALA A 167 1.33 -22.94 3.64
N THR A 168 1.52 -21.64 3.89
CA THR A 168 0.49 -20.69 4.31
C THR A 168 -0.59 -20.50 3.24
N ILE A 169 -0.19 -20.31 1.98
CA ILE A 169 -1.10 -20.15 0.83
C ILE A 169 -1.98 -21.40 0.66
N ILE A 170 -1.38 -22.59 0.73
CA ILE A 170 -2.09 -23.86 0.57
C ILE A 170 -3.09 -24.06 1.72
N GLU A 171 -2.69 -23.75 2.95
CA GLU A 171 -3.55 -23.93 4.11
C GLU A 171 -4.79 -23.01 4.06
N ILE A 172 -4.60 -21.74 3.69
CA ILE A 172 -5.72 -20.83 3.45
C ILE A 172 -6.63 -21.35 2.34
N ALA A 173 -6.06 -21.81 1.22
CA ALA A 173 -6.83 -22.34 0.09
C ALA A 173 -7.71 -23.54 0.45
N LYS A 174 -7.24 -24.40 1.36
CA LYS A 174 -8.01 -25.55 1.84
C LYS A 174 -9.18 -25.13 2.74
N ARG A 175 -8.98 -24.15 3.62
CA ARG A 175 -9.94 -23.78 4.68
C ARG A 175 -10.98 -22.75 4.27
N ILE A 176 -10.63 -21.85 3.35
CA ILE A 176 -11.49 -20.72 2.98
C ILE A 176 -12.86 -21.16 2.45
N ASP A 177 -12.94 -22.32 1.80
CA ASP A 177 -14.21 -22.89 1.37
C ASP A 177 -15.11 -23.28 2.54
N GLU A 178 -14.56 -23.76 3.65
CA GLU A 178 -15.33 -24.11 4.85
C GLU A 178 -15.92 -22.85 5.49
N LEU A 179 -15.15 -21.76 5.53
CA LEU A 179 -15.59 -20.45 6.00
C LEU A 179 -16.68 -19.82 5.12
N ILE A 180 -16.65 -20.13 3.81
CA ILE A 180 -17.64 -19.65 2.84
C ILE A 180 -18.89 -20.55 2.81
N SER A 181 -18.74 -21.86 3.04
CA SER A 181 -19.78 -22.88 2.83
C SER A 181 -20.84 -22.93 3.93
N VAL A 182 -20.90 -21.96 4.84
CA VAL A 182 -22.08 -21.81 5.70
C VAL A 182 -23.28 -21.52 4.78
N PRO A 183 -24.28 -22.42 4.72
CA PRO A 183 -25.00 -22.66 3.47
C PRO A 183 -25.91 -21.52 3.03
N ASN A 184 -26.12 -21.47 1.72
CA ASN A 184 -27.26 -20.93 0.97
C ASN A 184 -28.66 -21.22 1.59
N MET A 185 -28.92 -20.80 2.83
CA MET A 185 -30.23 -20.82 3.48
C MET A 185 -30.58 -19.43 3.96
N ASN A 186 -31.02 -18.58 3.03
CA ASN A 186 -31.52 -17.22 3.23
C ASN A 186 -30.48 -16.27 3.86
N ALA A 187 -30.23 -15.13 3.20
CA ALA A 187 -29.40 -14.06 3.75
C ALA A 187 -29.82 -13.60 5.17
N ASP A 188 -31.05 -13.91 5.59
CA ASP A 188 -31.62 -13.58 6.90
C ASP A 188 -31.15 -14.48 8.07
N ASN A 189 -30.50 -15.64 7.82
CA ASN A 189 -30.13 -16.61 8.86
C ASN A 189 -28.62 -16.78 9.08
N ARG A 190 -27.77 -15.92 8.50
CA ARG A 190 -26.33 -15.97 8.80
C ARG A 190 -26.04 -15.46 10.21
N ASP A 191 -25.18 -16.18 10.91
CA ASP A 191 -24.70 -15.76 12.22
C ASP A 191 -23.69 -14.61 12.06
N ARG A 192 -24.18 -13.39 12.27
CA ARG A 192 -23.38 -12.16 12.18
C ARG A 192 -22.23 -12.13 13.19
N GLU A 193 -22.33 -12.87 14.29
CA GLU A 193 -21.25 -12.97 15.27
C GLU A 193 -20.10 -13.82 14.72
N THR A 194 -20.43 -15.00 14.16
CA THR A 194 -19.45 -15.85 13.44
C THR A 194 -18.80 -15.09 12.28
N ASP A 195 -19.60 -14.42 11.44
CA ASP A 195 -19.05 -13.64 10.32
C ASP A 195 -18.14 -12.51 10.79
N GLY A 196 -18.45 -11.88 11.93
CA GLY A 196 -17.61 -10.85 12.53
C GLY A 196 -16.23 -11.39 12.91
N ILE A 197 -16.15 -12.60 13.46
CA ILE A 197 -14.87 -13.25 13.79
C ILE A 197 -14.08 -13.55 12.51
N VAL A 198 -14.74 -14.10 11.49
CA VAL A 198 -14.08 -14.39 10.20
C VAL A 198 -13.59 -13.10 9.54
N PHE A 199 -14.38 -12.02 9.58
CA PHE A 199 -13.97 -10.70 9.12
C PHE A 199 -12.70 -10.23 9.83
N HIS A 200 -12.65 -10.34 11.17
CA HIS A 200 -11.49 -9.94 11.97
C HIS A 200 -10.24 -10.75 11.61
N GLU A 201 -10.34 -12.07 11.49
CA GLU A 201 -9.21 -12.93 11.14
C GLU A 201 -8.67 -12.63 9.73
N LEU A 202 -9.56 -12.55 8.73
CA LEU A 202 -9.15 -12.28 7.35
C LEU A 202 -8.60 -10.86 7.18
N ALA A 203 -9.16 -9.87 7.87
CA ALA A 203 -8.61 -8.51 7.87
C ALA A 203 -7.21 -8.46 8.48
N GLN A 204 -6.93 -9.26 9.52
CA GLN A 204 -5.60 -9.35 10.10
C GLN A 204 -4.60 -10.11 9.20
N ILE A 205 -5.02 -11.16 8.48
CA ILE A 205 -4.19 -11.79 7.44
C ILE A 205 -3.83 -10.77 6.35
N SER A 206 -4.81 -9.95 5.92
CA SER A 206 -4.59 -8.86 4.97
C SER A 206 -3.65 -7.77 5.54
N LEU A 207 -3.75 -7.43 6.82
CA LEU A 207 -2.89 -6.45 7.49
C LEU A 207 -1.43 -6.91 7.57
N TRP A 208 -1.21 -8.11 8.12
CA TRP A 208 0.13 -8.60 8.42
C TRP A 208 0.83 -9.17 7.18
N GLY A 209 0.06 -9.64 6.19
CA GLY A 209 0.59 -10.19 4.95
C GLY A 209 1.61 -11.29 5.26
N ASN A 210 2.80 -11.19 4.71
CA ASN A 210 3.88 -12.16 4.93
C ASN A 210 4.40 -12.22 6.39
N ALA A 211 4.00 -11.29 7.27
CA ALA A 211 4.25 -11.34 8.71
C ALA A 211 3.11 -12.01 9.50
N THR A 212 2.11 -12.60 8.83
CA THR A 212 0.99 -13.30 9.48
C THR A 212 1.50 -14.48 10.32
N ASP A 213 1.04 -14.57 11.57
CA ASP A 213 1.32 -15.69 12.46
C ASP A 213 0.53 -16.93 12.01
N LEU A 214 1.20 -18.08 11.88
CA LEU A 214 0.57 -19.35 11.49
C LEU A 214 -0.56 -19.77 12.44
N SER A 215 -0.53 -19.34 13.70
CA SER A 215 -1.61 -19.59 14.67
C SER A 215 -2.93 -18.90 14.33
N MET A 216 -2.91 -17.82 13.54
CA MET A 216 -4.14 -17.20 13.01
C MET A 216 -4.81 -18.11 11.97
N LEU A 217 -3.99 -18.88 11.24
CA LEU A 217 -4.47 -19.76 10.18
C LEU A 217 -5.01 -21.08 10.72
N THR A 218 -4.50 -21.52 11.88
CA THR A 218 -5.02 -22.71 12.56
C THR A 218 -6.43 -22.54 13.07
N ASN A 219 -7.00 -21.33 13.07
CA ASN A 219 -8.34 -21.06 13.58
C ASN A 219 -9.39 -20.84 12.48
N LEU A 220 -9.04 -21.07 11.21
CA LEU A 220 -9.90 -20.82 10.06
C LEU A 220 -10.95 -21.93 9.81
N SER A 221 -11.18 -22.89 10.73
CA SER A 221 -12.30 -23.84 10.60
C SER A 221 -13.52 -23.41 11.41
N PHE A 222 -14.72 -23.84 11.00
CA PHE A 222 -15.97 -23.42 11.64
C PHE A 222 -16.09 -23.88 13.10
N ASP A 223 -15.63 -25.09 13.41
CA ASP A 223 -15.66 -25.63 14.78
C ASP A 223 -14.69 -24.86 15.69
N GLU A 224 -13.51 -24.47 15.18
CA GLU A 224 -12.53 -23.66 15.90
C GLU A 224 -13.02 -22.21 16.09
N VAL A 225 -13.72 -21.62 15.10
CA VAL A 225 -14.34 -20.29 15.26
C VAL A 225 -15.41 -20.30 16.37
N LYS A 226 -16.19 -21.38 16.51
CA LYS A 226 -17.12 -21.55 17.64
C LYS A 226 -16.40 -21.75 18.98
N GLU A 227 -15.26 -22.43 18.98
CA GLU A 227 -14.41 -22.51 20.17
C GLU A 227 -13.81 -21.14 20.54
N LEU A 228 -13.47 -20.29 19.56
CA LEU A 228 -13.06 -18.91 19.78
C LEU A 228 -14.18 -18.05 20.37
N GLN A 229 -15.43 -18.24 19.93
CA GLN A 229 -16.60 -17.60 20.55
C GLN A 229 -16.72 -17.96 22.04
N SER A 230 -16.40 -19.20 22.41
CA SER A 230 -16.58 -19.72 23.78
C SER A 230 -15.35 -19.54 24.69
N SER A 231 -14.14 -19.42 24.12
CA SER A 231 -12.89 -19.10 24.83
C SER A 231 -12.55 -17.59 24.81
N GLY A 232 -13.45 -16.78 24.22
CA GLY A 232 -13.25 -15.42 23.74
C GLY A 232 -12.75 -14.41 24.79
N THR A 233 -11.46 -14.07 24.68
CA THR A 233 -10.82 -12.77 24.98
C THR A 233 -9.31 -12.89 24.82
N LYS A 234 -8.70 -13.94 25.40
CA LYS A 234 -7.23 -14.06 25.47
C LYS A 234 -6.52 -14.25 24.13
N HIS A 235 -7.12 -14.99 23.19
CA HIS A 235 -6.49 -15.23 21.88
C HIS A 235 -6.53 -14.00 20.97
N MET A 236 -7.67 -13.30 20.91
CA MET A 236 -7.76 -12.01 20.20
C MET A 236 -6.83 -10.97 20.84
N GLU A 237 -6.70 -10.94 22.16
CA GLU A 237 -5.73 -10.07 22.84
C GLU A 237 -4.28 -10.36 22.43
N GLU A 238 -3.92 -11.62 22.19
CA GLU A 238 -2.56 -12.00 21.77
C GLU A 238 -2.27 -11.72 20.29
N SER A 239 -3.23 -11.92 19.39
CA SER A 239 -3.09 -11.62 17.96
C SER A 239 -3.12 -10.11 17.69
N GLU A 240 -3.87 -9.36 18.50
CA GLU A 240 -4.02 -7.91 18.36
C GLU A 240 -3.01 -7.10 19.19
N LYS A 241 -2.16 -7.74 20.03
CA LYS A 241 -1.26 -7.04 20.97
C LYS A 241 -0.31 -6.01 20.33
N ASN A 242 -0.01 -6.20 19.04
CA ASN A 242 0.86 -5.32 18.27
C ASN A 242 0.09 -4.32 17.39
N ILE A 243 -1.24 -4.35 17.41
CA ILE A 243 -2.11 -3.40 16.73
C ILE A 243 -2.39 -2.24 17.71
N LEU A 244 -1.68 -1.13 17.53
CA LEU A 244 -1.68 0.00 18.47
C LEU A 244 -2.99 0.82 18.44
N VAL A 245 -3.71 0.76 17.32
CA VAL A 245 -5.05 1.31 17.15
C VAL A 245 -5.83 0.29 16.34
N ASN A 246 -6.95 -0.22 16.88
CA ASN A 246 -7.74 -1.25 16.22
C ASN A 246 -9.21 -0.81 16.06
N ASP A 247 -9.56 -0.33 14.88
CA ASP A 247 -10.92 0.08 14.54
C ASP A 247 -11.74 -1.01 13.81
N LEU A 248 -11.28 -2.27 13.75
CA LEU A 248 -11.99 -3.34 13.02
C LEU A 248 -13.45 -3.52 13.46
N ALA A 249 -13.72 -3.45 14.76
CA ALA A 249 -15.09 -3.54 15.27
C ALA A 249 -15.99 -2.42 14.72
N LYS A 250 -15.45 -1.19 14.57
CA LYS A 250 -16.21 -0.07 13.99
C LYS A 250 -16.46 -0.29 12.50
N VAL A 251 -15.49 -0.84 11.79
CA VAL A 251 -15.63 -1.18 10.36
C VAL A 251 -16.67 -2.28 10.17
N TRP A 252 -16.67 -3.29 11.03
CA TRP A 252 -17.67 -4.36 10.99
C TRP A 252 -19.09 -3.80 11.15
N GLU A 253 -19.32 -2.98 12.16
CA GLU A 253 -20.59 -2.28 12.37
C GLU A 253 -20.97 -1.36 11.19
N TRP A 254 -19.99 -0.79 10.49
CA TRP A 254 -20.22 -0.01 9.28
C TRP A 254 -20.65 -0.88 8.09
N ILE A 255 -19.97 -2.01 7.86
CA ILE A 255 -20.27 -2.95 6.77
C ILE A 255 -21.67 -3.53 6.93
N LEU A 256 -22.09 -3.86 8.16
CA LEU A 256 -23.44 -4.36 8.44
C LEU A 256 -24.58 -3.39 8.06
N LYS A 257 -24.27 -2.09 7.98
CA LYS A 257 -25.23 -1.03 7.56
C LYS A 257 -25.22 -0.79 6.06
N CYS A 258 -24.22 -1.31 5.34
CA CYS A 258 -24.10 -1.13 3.91
C CYS A 258 -25.02 -2.11 3.16
N HIS A 259 -25.56 -1.68 2.03
CA HIS A 259 -26.35 -2.53 1.14
C HIS A 259 -25.75 -2.48 -0.27
N ASN A 260 -25.60 -3.64 -0.91
CA ASN A 260 -24.99 -3.76 -2.24
C ASN A 260 -23.64 -3.03 -2.32
N ALA A 261 -22.79 -3.17 -1.30
CA ALA A 261 -21.61 -2.35 -1.13
C ALA A 261 -20.59 -2.55 -2.27
N ARG A 262 -20.03 -1.43 -2.74
CA ARG A 262 -18.75 -1.36 -3.43
C ARG A 262 -17.66 -1.13 -2.39
N ILE A 263 -16.63 -1.97 -2.40
CA ILE A 263 -15.43 -1.80 -1.57
C ILE A 263 -14.22 -1.63 -2.48
N ASP A 264 -13.38 -0.64 -2.20
CA ASP A 264 -12.17 -0.37 -2.95
C ASP A 264 -10.94 -0.74 -2.12
N LEU A 265 -10.00 -1.48 -2.69
CA LEU A 265 -8.70 -1.76 -2.09
C LEU A 265 -7.61 -1.03 -2.88
N ILE A 266 -6.93 -0.10 -2.23
CA ILE A 266 -5.71 0.53 -2.74
C ILE A 266 -4.55 -0.36 -2.32
N LEU A 267 -4.08 -1.17 -3.26
CA LEU A 267 -3.14 -2.26 -3.00
C LEU A 267 -1.74 -1.74 -2.63
N ASP A 268 -1.04 -2.52 -1.80
CA ASP A 268 0.39 -2.37 -1.47
C ASP A 268 1.15 -3.49 -2.20
N ASN A 269 1.68 -4.48 -1.47
CA ASN A 269 2.60 -5.47 -2.01
C ASN A 269 1.91 -6.61 -2.79
N ALA A 270 2.61 -7.09 -3.82
CA ALA A 270 2.33 -8.33 -4.52
C ALA A 270 2.66 -9.56 -3.63
N GLY A 271 2.54 -10.76 -4.21
CA GLY A 271 2.87 -12.00 -3.51
C GLY A 271 1.84 -12.33 -2.43
N PHE A 272 2.30 -12.68 -1.23
CA PHE A 272 1.41 -13.17 -0.18
C PHE A 272 0.42 -12.10 0.31
N GLU A 273 0.84 -10.83 0.38
CA GLU A 273 -0.07 -9.76 0.79
C GLU A 273 -1.24 -9.60 -0.20
N LEU A 274 -0.95 -9.52 -1.50
CA LEU A 274 -1.98 -9.54 -2.54
C LEU A 274 -2.87 -10.79 -2.43
N TYR A 275 -2.29 -11.98 -2.23
CA TYR A 275 -3.07 -13.20 -2.03
C TYR A 275 -4.02 -13.09 -0.83
N GLY A 276 -3.56 -12.57 0.31
CA GLY A 276 -4.39 -12.31 1.50
C GLY A 276 -5.50 -11.29 1.23
N ASP A 277 -5.20 -10.21 0.49
CA ASP A 277 -6.18 -9.21 0.06
C ASP A 277 -7.28 -9.83 -0.82
N LEU A 278 -6.91 -10.73 -1.74
CA LEU A 278 -7.86 -11.42 -2.60
C LEU A 278 -8.68 -12.47 -1.84
N VAL A 279 -8.11 -13.15 -0.85
CA VAL A 279 -8.85 -14.04 0.05
C VAL A 279 -9.89 -13.26 0.86
N PHE A 280 -9.51 -12.09 1.39
CA PHE A 280 -10.43 -11.23 2.10
C PHE A 280 -11.53 -10.69 1.18
N ALA A 281 -11.18 -10.27 -0.04
CA ALA A 281 -12.14 -9.84 -1.07
C ALA A 281 -13.08 -10.97 -1.53
N ASP A 282 -12.60 -12.21 -1.57
CA ASP A 282 -13.40 -13.39 -1.94
C ASP A 282 -14.45 -13.67 -0.87
N TRP A 283 -14.02 -13.69 0.39
CA TRP A 283 -14.94 -13.87 1.51
C TRP A 283 -15.98 -12.75 1.58
N ILE A 284 -15.62 -11.48 1.41
CA ILE A 284 -16.59 -10.38 1.54
C ILE A 284 -17.64 -10.38 0.41
N VAL A 285 -17.28 -10.87 -0.79
CA VAL A 285 -18.22 -11.07 -1.91
C VAL A 285 -19.09 -12.30 -1.68
N GLN A 286 -18.50 -13.44 -1.30
CA GLN A 286 -19.25 -14.67 -1.00
C GLN A 286 -20.20 -14.52 0.18
N SER A 287 -19.80 -13.69 1.14
CA SER A 287 -20.63 -13.36 2.30
C SER A 287 -21.74 -12.35 1.99
N GLY A 288 -21.78 -11.81 0.77
CA GLY A 288 -22.80 -10.86 0.35
C GLY A 288 -22.70 -9.49 1.02
N TYR A 289 -21.64 -9.24 1.82
CA TYR A 289 -21.37 -7.93 2.42
C TYR A 289 -20.87 -6.93 1.38
N ALA A 290 -20.27 -7.39 0.29
CA ALA A 290 -19.97 -6.59 -0.89
C ALA A 290 -20.58 -7.20 -2.16
N ARG A 291 -21.14 -6.33 -3.02
CA ARG A 291 -21.56 -6.72 -4.37
C ARG A 291 -20.36 -6.76 -5.31
N GLU A 292 -19.47 -5.78 -5.17
CA GLU A 292 -18.30 -5.62 -6.02
C GLU A 292 -17.10 -5.11 -5.23
N VAL A 293 -15.91 -5.50 -5.67
CA VAL A 293 -14.62 -5.08 -5.12
C VAL A 293 -13.78 -4.46 -6.24
N HIS A 294 -13.26 -3.27 -6.00
CA HIS A 294 -12.39 -2.56 -6.93
C HIS A 294 -10.95 -2.60 -6.42
N LEU A 295 -10.06 -3.21 -7.19
CA LEU A 295 -8.66 -3.41 -6.86
C LEU A 295 -7.83 -2.36 -7.62
N HIS A 296 -7.13 -1.50 -6.90
CA HIS A 296 -6.34 -0.41 -7.46
C HIS A 296 -4.85 -0.71 -7.33
N ALA A 297 -4.18 -0.89 -8.47
CA ALA A 297 -2.77 -1.26 -8.55
C ALA A 297 -1.91 -0.12 -9.13
N LYS A 298 -0.59 -0.31 -9.08
CA LYS A 298 0.39 0.63 -9.63
C LYS A 298 0.61 0.34 -11.12
N PRO A 299 0.59 1.35 -12.02
CA PRO A 299 0.80 1.15 -13.45
C PRO A 299 2.26 0.81 -13.84
N ILE A 300 3.21 0.93 -12.90
CA ILE A 300 4.64 0.70 -13.13
C ILE A 300 5.25 -0.05 -11.93
N PRO A 301 6.37 -0.78 -12.11
CA PRO A 301 7.12 -1.35 -10.99
C PRO A 301 7.45 -0.28 -9.96
N TRP A 302 6.95 -0.45 -8.73
CA TRP A 302 6.89 0.61 -7.74
C TRP A 302 7.27 0.07 -6.36
N PHE A 303 8.03 0.85 -5.59
CA PHE A 303 8.38 0.54 -4.19
C PHE A 303 8.86 -0.90 -3.94
N VAL A 304 9.60 -1.46 -4.90
CA VAL A 304 10.06 -2.85 -4.96
C VAL A 304 8.91 -3.84 -5.13
N SER A 305 8.05 -3.97 -4.13
CA SER A 305 7.08 -5.06 -4.05
C SER A 305 5.66 -4.67 -4.40
N ASP A 306 5.36 -3.40 -4.69
CA ASP A 306 3.97 -3.00 -4.98
C ASP A 306 3.37 -3.75 -6.17
N THR A 307 2.09 -4.07 -6.05
CA THR A 307 1.30 -4.79 -7.05
C THR A 307 1.13 -3.96 -8.32
N THR A 308 1.51 -4.55 -9.45
CA THR A 308 1.17 -4.12 -10.81
C THR A 308 0.19 -5.09 -11.46
N ARG A 309 -0.37 -4.74 -12.62
CA ARG A 309 -1.17 -5.70 -13.42
C ARG A 309 -0.45 -7.01 -13.68
N ARG A 310 0.87 -6.96 -13.98
CA ARG A 310 1.67 -8.16 -14.26
C ARG A 310 1.72 -9.09 -13.06
N ASP A 311 1.82 -8.55 -11.85
CA ASP A 311 1.86 -9.34 -10.61
C ASP A 311 0.52 -10.01 -10.33
N PHE A 312 -0.57 -9.28 -10.56
CA PHE A 312 -1.92 -9.80 -10.46
C PHE A 312 -2.15 -10.95 -11.44
N ASP A 313 -1.88 -10.75 -12.73
CA ASP A 313 -2.04 -11.81 -13.74
C ASP A 313 -1.14 -13.02 -13.44
N TRP A 314 0.10 -12.77 -12.98
CA TRP A 314 1.04 -13.83 -12.59
C TRP A 314 0.53 -14.65 -11.41
N LEU A 315 -0.06 -14.04 -10.38
CA LEU A 315 -0.63 -14.75 -9.24
C LEU A 315 -1.71 -15.75 -9.69
N PHE A 316 -2.61 -15.34 -10.59
CA PHE A 316 -3.67 -16.22 -11.12
C PHE A 316 -3.09 -17.40 -11.91
N GLN A 317 -2.15 -17.12 -12.81
CA GLN A 317 -1.46 -18.16 -13.58
C GLN A 317 -0.73 -19.15 -12.66
N THR A 318 -0.13 -18.62 -11.60
CA THR A 318 0.63 -19.40 -10.61
C THR A 318 -0.27 -20.34 -9.82
N LEU A 319 -1.41 -19.85 -9.30
CA LEU A 319 -2.39 -20.67 -8.58
C LEU A 319 -3.02 -21.77 -9.46
N GLN A 320 -2.99 -21.61 -10.78
CA GLN A 320 -3.45 -22.60 -11.76
C GLN A 320 -2.34 -23.58 -12.20
N SER A 321 -1.08 -23.33 -11.86
CA SER A 321 0.08 -24.08 -12.35
C SER A 321 0.30 -25.38 -11.57
N ASP A 322 0.48 -26.50 -12.30
CA ASP A 322 0.88 -27.77 -11.71
C ASP A 322 2.37 -27.84 -11.39
N ASP A 323 3.21 -27.16 -12.17
CA ASP A 323 4.67 -27.19 -12.04
C ASP A 323 5.16 -26.33 -10.87
N PHE A 324 4.53 -25.16 -10.69
CA PHE A 324 4.95 -24.21 -9.67
C PHE A 324 4.75 -24.75 -8.24
N PHE A 325 3.70 -25.56 -8.05
CA PHE A 325 3.38 -26.30 -6.82
C PHE A 325 3.68 -27.81 -6.96
N SER A 326 4.75 -28.17 -7.66
CA SER A 326 5.09 -29.57 -7.96
C SER A 326 5.25 -30.49 -6.74
N PHE A 327 5.54 -29.94 -5.55
CA PHE A 327 5.70 -30.67 -4.30
C PHE A 327 4.39 -30.85 -3.49
N THR A 328 3.26 -30.30 -3.96
CA THR A 328 1.97 -30.40 -3.27
C THR A 328 1.15 -31.59 -3.77
N SER A 329 0.26 -32.10 -2.92
CA SER A 329 -0.71 -33.13 -3.29
C SER A 329 -1.73 -32.64 -4.32
N GLU A 330 -2.37 -33.55 -5.04
CA GLU A 330 -3.41 -33.22 -6.02
C GLU A 330 -4.63 -32.52 -5.39
N LEU A 331 -4.98 -32.83 -4.14
CA LEU A 331 -6.06 -32.15 -3.41
C LEU A 331 -5.72 -30.69 -3.08
N GLU A 332 -4.47 -30.42 -2.73
CA GLU A 332 -3.99 -29.05 -2.47
C GLU A 332 -3.98 -28.22 -3.76
N LYS A 333 -3.50 -28.81 -4.87
CA LYS A 333 -3.56 -28.16 -6.19
C LYS A 333 -5.00 -27.87 -6.59
N LEU A 334 -5.93 -28.81 -6.35
CA LEU A 334 -7.35 -28.62 -6.66
C LEU A 334 -7.94 -27.44 -5.88
N SER A 335 -7.55 -27.28 -4.60
CA SER A 335 -8.02 -26.16 -3.76
C SER A 335 -7.53 -24.81 -4.29
N LEU A 336 -6.26 -24.72 -4.70
CA LEU A 336 -5.69 -23.52 -5.32
C LEU A 336 -6.36 -23.19 -6.67
N LYS A 337 -6.53 -24.19 -7.54
CA LYS A 337 -7.21 -24.04 -8.83
C LYS A 337 -8.66 -23.60 -8.67
N LYS A 338 -9.37 -24.11 -7.64
CA LYS A 338 -10.75 -23.73 -7.34
C LYS A 338 -10.83 -22.25 -6.95
N LEU A 339 -9.93 -21.77 -6.09
CA LEU A 339 -9.83 -20.35 -5.74
C LEU A 339 -9.60 -19.48 -6.97
N ALA A 340 -8.56 -19.78 -7.75
CA ALA A 340 -8.23 -18.99 -8.93
C ALA A 340 -9.38 -18.97 -9.97
N SER A 341 -10.07 -20.10 -10.15
CA SER A 341 -11.23 -20.18 -11.05
C SER A 341 -12.40 -19.34 -10.56
N ARG A 342 -12.64 -19.33 -9.23
CA ARG A 342 -13.66 -18.50 -8.61
C ARG A 342 -13.36 -17.01 -8.76
N TRP A 343 -12.14 -16.60 -8.46
CA TRP A 343 -11.70 -15.21 -8.63
C TRP A 343 -11.77 -14.76 -10.09
N GLN A 344 -11.41 -15.63 -11.04
CA GLN A 344 -11.55 -15.34 -12.46
C GLN A 344 -13.01 -15.10 -12.84
N SER A 345 -13.95 -15.85 -12.25
CA SER A 345 -15.38 -15.64 -12.48
C SER A 345 -15.86 -14.26 -11.98
N TYR A 346 -15.30 -13.74 -10.88
CA TYR A 346 -15.61 -12.40 -10.41
C TYR A 346 -15.20 -11.32 -11.39
N ILE A 347 -14.04 -11.47 -12.03
CA ILE A 347 -13.57 -10.54 -13.06
C ILE A 347 -14.51 -10.59 -14.27
N VAL A 348 -14.84 -11.79 -14.76
CA VAL A 348 -15.75 -11.97 -15.91
C VAL A 348 -17.14 -11.40 -15.63
N ASN A 349 -17.64 -11.58 -14.40
CA ASN A 349 -18.95 -11.10 -13.97
C ASN A 349 -18.94 -9.64 -13.48
N SER A 350 -17.81 -8.92 -13.60
CA SER A 350 -17.65 -7.54 -13.12
C SER A 350 -17.95 -7.35 -11.62
N GLN A 351 -17.76 -8.40 -10.82
CA GLN A 351 -17.75 -8.33 -9.36
C GLN A 351 -16.39 -7.88 -8.84
N TRP A 352 -15.30 -8.25 -9.52
CA TRP A 352 -13.97 -7.70 -9.25
C TRP A 352 -13.55 -6.83 -10.42
N ILE A 353 -13.20 -5.58 -10.14
CA ILE A 353 -12.72 -4.61 -11.13
C ILE A 353 -11.27 -4.29 -10.79
N PHE A 354 -10.34 -4.59 -11.69
CA PHE A 354 -8.93 -4.24 -11.52
C PHE A 354 -8.61 -2.97 -12.31
N THR A 355 -8.07 -1.96 -11.65
CA THR A 355 -7.73 -0.66 -12.25
C THR A 355 -6.32 -0.22 -11.89
N GLU A 356 -5.77 0.65 -12.72
CA GLU A 356 -4.48 1.30 -12.54
C GLU A 356 -4.64 2.78 -12.84
N ASP A 357 -3.98 3.63 -12.06
CA ASP A 357 -3.96 5.08 -12.28
C ASP A 357 -2.58 5.63 -11.92
N TYR A 358 -2.07 6.56 -12.74
CA TYR A 358 -0.77 7.21 -12.51
C TYR A 358 -0.76 8.09 -11.26
N PHE A 359 -1.91 8.46 -10.70
CA PHE A 359 -2.01 9.12 -9.41
C PHE A 359 -1.38 8.28 -8.28
N TRP A 360 -1.57 6.95 -8.31
CA TRP A 360 -1.01 6.06 -7.28
C TRP A 360 0.52 6.08 -7.26
N THR A 361 1.15 6.28 -8.42
CA THR A 361 2.61 6.42 -8.60
C THR A 361 3.06 7.87 -8.80
N SER A 362 2.18 8.84 -8.51
CA SER A 362 2.50 10.26 -8.55
C SER A 362 3.24 10.68 -7.27
N PRO A 363 3.90 11.86 -7.26
CA PRO A 363 4.57 12.36 -6.06
C PRO A 363 3.61 12.98 -5.02
N TYR A 364 2.30 13.00 -5.31
CA TYR A 364 1.33 13.68 -4.46
C TYR A 364 0.90 12.84 -3.26
N SER A 365 0.67 13.51 -2.14
CA SER A 365 -0.17 13.01 -1.06
C SER A 365 -1.63 12.91 -1.52
N TYR A 366 -2.41 12.03 -0.89
CA TYR A 366 -3.84 11.88 -1.16
C TYR A 366 -4.67 13.10 -0.75
N TRP A 367 -4.10 14.06 -0.02
CA TRP A 367 -4.71 15.37 0.18
C TRP A 367 -4.95 16.13 -1.14
N HIS A 368 -4.18 15.80 -2.20
CA HIS A 368 -4.30 16.40 -3.53
C HIS A 368 -5.15 15.56 -4.50
N LEU A 369 -5.72 14.44 -4.06
CA LEU A 369 -6.41 13.48 -4.92
C LEU A 369 -7.54 14.13 -5.74
N ALA A 370 -8.40 14.92 -5.10
CA ALA A 370 -9.51 15.59 -5.77
C ALA A 370 -9.05 16.65 -6.80
N GLU A 371 -7.89 17.27 -6.59
CA GLU A 371 -7.35 18.30 -7.49
C GLU A 371 -6.61 17.67 -8.68
N GLN A 372 -5.76 16.67 -8.40
CA GLN A 372 -4.81 16.12 -9.36
C GLN A 372 -5.38 14.93 -10.15
N ALA A 373 -6.39 14.25 -9.61
CA ALA A 373 -7.10 13.15 -10.27
C ALA A 373 -8.61 13.22 -9.98
N PRO A 374 -9.31 14.26 -10.47
CA PRO A 374 -10.71 14.51 -10.15
C PRO A 374 -11.65 13.37 -10.57
N ASP A 375 -11.37 12.69 -11.69
CA ASP A 375 -12.17 11.55 -12.16
C ASP A 375 -12.00 10.33 -11.25
N LEU A 376 -10.77 10.05 -10.82
CA LEU A 376 -10.47 9.00 -9.85
C LEU A 376 -11.14 9.29 -8.50
N TYR A 377 -11.05 10.53 -8.01
CA TYR A 377 -11.73 10.94 -6.78
C TYR A 377 -13.25 10.78 -6.90
N ALA A 378 -13.84 11.23 -8.00
CA ALA A 378 -15.28 11.11 -8.25
C ALA A 378 -15.74 9.65 -8.32
N ASP A 379 -14.89 8.75 -8.84
CA ASP A 379 -15.17 7.32 -8.84
C ASP A 379 -15.08 6.71 -7.43
N LEU A 380 -14.05 7.03 -6.66
CA LEU A 380 -13.89 6.59 -5.26
C LEU A 380 -15.02 7.09 -4.35
N CYS A 381 -15.61 8.26 -4.64
CA CYS A 381 -16.79 8.77 -3.92
C CYS A 381 -18.03 7.86 -4.01
N LYS A 382 -18.05 6.89 -4.94
CA LYS A 382 -19.12 5.89 -5.08
C LYS A 382 -18.95 4.71 -4.11
N SER A 383 -17.76 4.56 -3.53
CA SER A 383 -17.42 3.47 -2.63
C SER A 383 -18.12 3.59 -1.28
N GLN A 384 -18.49 2.45 -0.70
CA GLN A 384 -18.97 2.38 0.69
C GLN A 384 -17.81 2.22 1.67
N LEU A 385 -16.64 1.80 1.20
CA LEU A 385 -15.42 1.71 2.00
C LEU A 385 -14.19 1.66 1.08
N VAL A 386 -13.25 2.59 1.28
CA VAL A 386 -11.93 2.55 0.63
C VAL A 386 -10.89 2.09 1.64
N ILE A 387 -10.26 0.95 1.37
CA ILE A 387 -9.26 0.31 2.19
C ILE A 387 -7.87 0.60 1.61
N PHE A 388 -7.04 1.29 2.37
CA PHE A 388 -5.66 1.62 2.02
C PHE A 388 -4.69 0.66 2.71
N LYS A 389 -3.99 -0.15 1.92
CA LYS A 389 -3.04 -1.16 2.42
C LYS A 389 -1.65 -0.57 2.63
N GLY A 390 -0.98 -0.93 3.71
CA GLY A 390 0.47 -0.75 3.85
C GLY A 390 0.95 0.68 4.13
N ASP A 391 2.27 0.80 4.25
CA ASP A 391 2.94 1.99 4.81
C ASP A 391 2.95 3.19 3.87
N LEU A 392 3.20 3.00 2.56
CA LEU A 392 3.23 4.11 1.61
C LEU A 392 1.85 4.76 1.45
N ASN A 393 0.79 3.96 1.39
CA ASN A 393 -0.57 4.49 1.36
C ASN A 393 -0.88 5.31 2.62
N TYR A 394 -0.48 4.85 3.80
CA TYR A 394 -0.62 5.60 5.05
C TYR A 394 0.15 6.92 5.03
N ARG A 395 1.42 6.89 4.62
CA ARG A 395 2.24 8.11 4.45
C ARG A 395 1.59 9.09 3.48
N LYS A 396 1.01 8.62 2.37
CA LYS A 396 0.26 9.48 1.44
C LYS A 396 -1.06 10.00 2.02
N LEU A 397 -1.78 9.21 2.80
CA LEU A 397 -3.01 9.62 3.49
C LEU A 397 -2.75 10.77 4.47
N VAL A 398 -1.70 10.67 5.29
CA VAL A 398 -1.37 11.67 6.32
C VAL A 398 -0.25 12.63 5.91
N TYR A 399 0.07 12.68 4.62
CA TYR A 399 1.04 13.63 4.03
C TYR A 399 2.48 13.54 4.59
N ASP A 400 2.94 12.36 5.03
CA ASP A 400 4.35 12.08 5.37
C ASP A 400 5.04 13.17 6.22
N CYS A 401 4.35 13.65 7.26
CA CYS A 401 4.81 14.73 8.13
C CYS A 401 5.23 14.25 9.52
N LYS A 402 5.94 15.12 10.25
CA LYS A 402 6.19 15.00 11.69
C LYS A 402 4.94 15.36 12.50
N TRP A 403 3.96 14.45 12.53
CA TRP A 403 2.78 14.58 13.37
C TRP A 403 3.09 14.23 14.83
N GLU A 404 2.41 14.87 15.78
CA GLU A 404 2.31 14.31 17.12
C GLU A 404 1.50 13.02 17.04
N THR A 405 1.98 11.94 17.67
CA THR A 405 1.38 10.60 17.51
C THR A 405 -0.05 10.50 18.01
N THR A 406 -0.47 11.43 18.87
CA THR A 406 -1.84 11.50 19.43
C THR A 406 -2.82 12.29 18.57
N VAL A 407 -2.38 12.92 17.47
CA VAL A 407 -3.29 13.66 16.56
C VAL A 407 -4.35 12.72 16.01
N PRO A 408 -5.65 13.03 16.04
CA PRO A 408 -6.69 12.14 15.54
C PRO A 408 -6.49 11.79 14.06
N PHE A 409 -6.68 10.52 13.69
CA PHE A 409 -6.55 10.05 12.31
C PHE A 409 -7.41 10.88 11.33
N LYS A 410 -8.64 11.20 11.71
CA LYS A 410 -9.56 12.04 10.94
C LYS A 410 -8.99 13.43 10.60
N GLU A 411 -8.24 14.04 11.53
CA GLU A 411 -7.56 15.32 11.27
C GLU A 411 -6.39 15.12 10.30
N ALA A 412 -5.60 14.05 10.51
CA ALA A 412 -4.39 13.77 9.74
C ALA A 412 -4.66 13.45 8.25
N ILE A 413 -5.84 12.92 7.90
CA ILE A 413 -6.22 12.66 6.50
C ILE A 413 -6.89 13.86 5.79
N GLY A 414 -7.09 14.96 6.52
CA GLY A 414 -7.38 16.28 5.97
C GLY A 414 -8.56 16.35 4.99
N PRO A 415 -8.36 16.81 3.73
CA PRO A 415 -9.42 16.98 2.74
C PRO A 415 -10.25 15.71 2.49
N LEU A 416 -9.66 14.52 2.68
CA LEU A 416 -10.36 13.24 2.50
C LEU A 416 -11.44 12.97 3.55
N THR A 417 -11.64 13.85 4.52
CA THR A 417 -12.79 13.79 5.45
C THR A 417 -13.78 14.92 5.31
N SER A 418 -13.41 15.99 4.62
CA SER A 418 -14.19 17.23 4.59
C SER A 418 -14.65 17.62 3.19
N LEU A 419 -14.01 17.09 2.15
CA LEU A 419 -14.45 17.29 0.78
C LEU A 419 -15.78 16.60 0.53
N LYS A 420 -16.61 17.25 -0.30
CA LYS A 420 -17.89 16.71 -0.71
C LYS A 420 -17.70 15.33 -1.35
N GLY A 421 -18.47 14.36 -0.88
CA GLY A 421 -18.45 13.00 -1.42
C GLY A 421 -17.33 12.10 -0.88
N ALA A 422 -16.47 12.61 0.02
CA ALA A 422 -15.40 11.83 0.63
C ALA A 422 -15.91 10.45 1.11
N PRO A 423 -15.33 9.34 0.63
CA PRO A 423 -15.77 8.02 1.03
C PRO A 423 -15.31 7.70 2.46
N PRO A 424 -15.95 6.74 3.14
CA PRO A 424 -15.38 6.14 4.35
C PRO A 424 -14.02 5.51 4.05
N ILE A 425 -13.04 5.75 4.92
CA ILE A 425 -11.66 5.31 4.73
C ILE A 425 -11.25 4.38 5.86
N LEU A 426 -10.71 3.22 5.49
CA LEU A 426 -9.96 2.33 6.36
C LEU A 426 -8.51 2.33 5.92
N THR A 427 -7.57 2.40 6.85
CA THR A 427 -6.17 2.04 6.57
C THR A 427 -5.75 0.86 7.43
N MET A 428 -5.09 -0.11 6.81
CA MET A 428 -4.50 -1.27 7.47
C MET A 428 -3.00 -1.23 7.20
N ARG A 429 -2.24 -0.77 8.20
CA ARG A 429 -0.84 -0.41 8.01
C ARG A 429 0.05 -0.99 9.10
N THR A 430 1.03 -1.75 8.66
CA THR A 430 2.20 -2.13 9.45
C THR A 430 3.24 -1.00 9.43
N GLY A 431 3.78 -0.63 10.59
CA GLY A 431 4.70 0.51 10.79
C GLY A 431 6.06 0.34 10.15
N LYS A 432 6.33 1.09 9.07
CA LYS A 432 7.62 1.06 8.33
C LYS A 432 8.20 2.47 8.09
N SER A 433 7.77 3.47 8.87
CA SER A 433 8.19 4.87 8.78
C SER A 433 8.04 5.62 10.11
N ASP A 434 8.72 6.78 10.27
CA ASP A 434 8.74 7.63 11.49
C ASP A 434 7.40 8.35 11.79
N LEU A 435 6.28 7.71 11.49
CA LEU A 435 4.98 8.35 11.41
C LEU A 435 3.90 7.44 11.97
N PHE A 436 3.26 7.88 13.03
CA PHE A 436 2.00 7.35 13.55
C PHE A 436 1.09 8.53 13.91
N VAL A 437 -0.22 8.33 13.79
CA VAL A 437 -1.23 9.24 14.33
C VAL A 437 -2.31 8.43 15.05
N GLY A 438 -3.14 9.08 15.85
CA GLY A 438 -4.28 8.48 16.54
C GLY A 438 -3.93 7.55 17.70
N LEU A 439 -2.70 7.58 18.20
CA LEU A 439 -2.30 6.79 19.37
C LEU A 439 -2.90 7.38 20.66
N GLU A 440 -3.10 6.53 21.66
CA GLU A 440 -3.41 6.98 23.01
C GLU A 440 -2.19 7.67 23.64
N LYS A 441 -2.45 8.64 24.54
CA LYS A 441 -1.39 9.32 25.29
C LYS A 441 -0.57 8.32 26.11
N GLY A 442 0.75 8.40 26.07
CA GLY A 442 1.65 7.51 26.80
C GLY A 442 2.13 6.28 26.01
N VAL A 443 1.50 5.94 24.88
CA VAL A 443 1.90 4.78 24.07
C VAL A 443 3.26 5.02 23.42
N GLU A 444 3.47 6.18 22.82
CA GLU A 444 4.75 6.54 22.20
C GLU A 444 5.88 6.55 23.23
N GLU A 445 5.69 7.18 24.38
CA GLU A 445 6.68 7.25 25.45
C GLU A 445 7.03 5.86 25.97
N LYS A 446 6.03 4.98 26.14
CA LYS A 446 6.25 3.59 26.53
C LYS A 446 7.08 2.85 25.48
N LEU A 447 6.69 2.91 24.20
CA LEU A 447 7.38 2.18 23.14
C LEU A 447 8.80 2.69 22.90
N ASN A 448 9.03 3.99 23.02
CA ASN A 448 10.36 4.60 22.96
C ASN A 448 11.32 4.07 24.05
N THR A 449 10.80 3.52 25.16
CA THR A 449 11.63 2.88 26.20
C THR A 449 11.86 1.38 25.99
N VAL A 450 10.98 0.72 25.23
CA VAL A 450 10.96 -0.75 25.12
C VAL A 450 11.59 -1.24 23.81
N ASP A 451 11.42 -0.50 22.71
CA ASP A 451 11.78 -0.96 21.37
C ASP A 451 12.26 0.25 20.54
N GLU A 452 13.58 0.47 20.52
CA GLU A 452 14.20 1.53 19.72
C GLU A 452 13.94 1.26 18.23
N GLY A 453 13.16 2.13 17.59
CA GLY A 453 12.75 1.97 16.19
C GLY A 453 11.45 1.21 15.98
N TRP A 454 10.62 1.06 17.02
CA TRP A 454 9.28 0.46 16.94
C TRP A 454 8.42 1.00 15.79
N MET A 455 8.59 2.27 15.42
CA MET A 455 7.81 2.92 14.36
C MET A 455 8.07 2.35 12.96
N TYR A 456 9.28 1.86 12.72
CA TYR A 456 9.73 1.44 11.38
C TYR A 456 10.23 -0.01 11.33
N SER A 457 10.04 -0.77 12.40
CA SER A 457 10.47 -2.18 12.51
C SER A 457 9.55 -3.16 11.76
N GLY A 458 8.33 -2.75 11.43
CA GLY A 458 7.29 -3.61 10.90
C GLY A 458 6.61 -4.52 11.94
N LYS A 459 6.93 -4.35 13.22
CA LYS A 459 6.38 -5.17 14.31
C LYS A 459 5.03 -4.68 14.81
N TYR A 460 4.76 -3.39 14.70
CA TYR A 460 3.54 -2.74 15.17
C TYR A 460 2.67 -2.30 14.00
N ALA A 461 1.36 -2.26 14.21
CA ALA A 461 0.40 -1.90 13.18
C ALA A 461 -0.66 -0.94 13.71
N VAL A 462 -1.40 -0.32 12.79
CA VAL A 462 -2.62 0.41 13.06
C VAL A 462 -3.69 0.01 12.04
N ILE A 463 -4.91 -0.13 12.53
CA ILE A 463 -6.14 -0.25 11.76
C ILE A 463 -7.00 0.95 12.16
N GLN A 464 -7.09 1.95 11.28
CA GLN A 464 -7.76 3.22 11.59
C GLN A 464 -8.88 3.47 10.61
N PHE A 465 -10.06 3.78 11.15
CA PHE A 465 -11.27 4.02 10.38
C PHE A 465 -11.73 5.46 10.55
N SER A 466 -12.06 6.09 9.42
CA SER A 466 -12.76 7.37 9.39
C SER A 466 -14.05 7.23 8.61
N GLU A 467 -15.17 7.33 9.32
CA GLU A 467 -16.49 7.44 8.70
C GLU A 467 -16.63 8.73 7.89
N ARG A 468 -17.50 8.67 6.87
CA ARG A 468 -17.94 9.83 6.10
C ARG A 468 -18.63 10.83 7.02
N THR A 469 -18.29 12.11 6.92
CA THR A 469 -19.08 13.20 7.54
C THR A 469 -20.34 13.52 6.76
#